data_AF-A0A4R0YIH2-F1
#
_entry.id   AF-A0A4R0YIH2-F1
#
_cell.length_a   1.000
_cell.length_b   1.000
_cell.length_c   1.000
_cell.angle_alpha   90.00
_cell.angle_beta   90.00
_cell.angle_gamma   90.00
#
_symmetry.space_group_name_H-M   'P 1'
#
loop_
_entity.id
_entity.type
_entity.pdbx_description
1 polymer ?
#
loop_
_entity_poly.entity_id
_entity_poly.type
_entity_poly.pdbx_seq_one_letter_code
_entity_poly.pdbx_strand_id
1 'polypeptide(L)'
;MAAWRPATAAGAAFLASMAVGAGVLAAIGGEGRWPVMPVVVAPVVVAPVAEELAKRLFLGALSAGWAATGLAFGVIEGVLKAAEWQVAGLWGALASVLQHWAYGRWAERGGLRLALALHMGFNALVLAMEHAAGAEAGWLAPLAAAALLAASFPRFHNGDIDEGPPAP
;
A
#
# COMPACT_ATOMS: atom_id res chain seq x y z
N MET A 1 -16.38 -23.08 1.47
CA MET A 1 -15.09 -22.90 2.18
C MET A 1 -15.25 -21.72 3.12
N ALA A 2 -14.81 -21.83 4.37
CA ALA A 2 -15.16 -20.86 5.40
C ALA A 2 -14.32 -19.58 5.31
N ALA A 3 -14.99 -18.42 5.39
CA ALA A 3 -14.45 -17.08 5.13
C ALA A 3 -13.31 -16.63 6.08
N TRP A 4 -12.95 -17.42 7.08
CA TRP A 4 -11.86 -17.12 8.01
C TRP A 4 -10.47 -17.38 7.42
N ARG A 5 -10.33 -18.31 6.47
CA ARG A 5 -9.02 -18.66 5.87
C ARG A 5 -8.36 -17.50 5.10
N PRO A 6 -9.10 -16.71 4.30
CA PRO A 6 -8.49 -15.59 3.60
C PRO A 6 -8.06 -14.46 4.53
N ALA A 7 -8.84 -14.16 5.56
CA ALA A 7 -8.52 -13.10 6.52
C ALA A 7 -7.27 -13.44 7.35
N THR A 8 -7.15 -14.68 7.83
CA THR A 8 -5.98 -15.10 8.64
C THR A 8 -4.69 -15.13 7.83
N ALA A 9 -4.75 -15.59 6.59
CA ALA A 9 -3.58 -15.55 5.70
C ALA A 9 -3.19 -14.11 5.31
N ALA A 10 -4.14 -13.18 5.24
CA ALA A 10 -3.86 -11.78 4.91
C ALA A 10 -3.15 -11.12 6.07
N GLY A 11 -3.63 -11.38 7.29
CA GLY A 11 -2.98 -10.99 8.53
C GLY A 11 -1.56 -11.56 8.62
N ALA A 12 -1.37 -12.86 8.35
CA ALA A 12 -0.05 -13.49 8.40
C ALA A 12 0.93 -12.89 7.37
N ALA A 13 0.48 -12.66 6.13
CA ALA A 13 1.30 -12.07 5.09
C ALA A 13 1.69 -10.62 5.43
N PHE A 14 0.75 -9.84 5.98
CA PHE A 14 1.00 -8.49 6.46
C PHE A 14 1.99 -8.46 7.65
N LEU A 15 1.84 -9.35 8.62
CA LEU A 15 2.79 -9.46 9.74
C LEU A 15 4.19 -9.85 9.26
N ALA A 16 4.29 -10.72 8.26
CA ALA A 16 5.56 -11.09 7.65
C ALA A 16 6.23 -9.90 6.95
N SER A 17 5.48 -9.06 6.22
CA SER A 17 6.05 -7.85 5.61
C SER A 17 6.52 -6.84 6.66
N MET A 18 5.78 -6.66 7.75
CA MET A 18 6.23 -5.82 8.87
C MET A 18 7.52 -6.36 9.51
N ALA A 19 7.62 -7.68 9.71
CA ALA A 19 8.81 -8.30 10.28
C ALA A 19 10.06 -8.09 9.41
N VAL A 20 9.91 -8.19 8.08
CA VAL A 20 10.97 -7.87 7.12
C VAL A 20 11.34 -6.39 7.22
N GLY A 21 10.37 -5.48 7.23
CA GLY A 21 10.61 -4.04 7.37
C GLY A 21 11.36 -3.69 8.65
N ALA A 22 10.93 -4.25 9.79
CA ALA A 22 11.58 -4.06 11.08
C ALA A 22 13.00 -4.63 11.10
N GLY A 23 13.23 -5.80 10.52
CA GLY A 23 14.55 -6.41 10.40
C GLY A 23 15.54 -5.56 9.59
N VAL A 24 15.08 -5.00 8.46
CA VAL A 24 15.91 -4.10 7.64
C VAL A 24 16.19 -2.78 8.37
N LEU A 25 15.19 -2.19 9.04
CA LEU A 25 15.36 -1.01 9.88
C LEU A 25 16.40 -1.23 10.99
N ALA A 26 16.35 -2.37 11.66
CA ALA A 26 17.33 -2.75 12.68
C ALA A 26 18.74 -2.89 12.09
N ALA A 27 18.87 -3.47 10.90
CA ALA A 27 20.15 -3.65 10.21
C ALA A 27 20.77 -2.32 9.74
N ILE A 28 19.96 -1.39 9.23
CA ILE A 28 20.45 -0.08 8.73
C ILE A 28 20.58 0.98 9.82
N GLY A 29 19.79 0.89 10.90
CA GLY A 29 19.79 1.86 12.00
C GLY A 29 20.94 1.67 13.00
N GLY A 30 21.52 0.46 13.08
CA GLY A 30 22.57 0.12 14.06
C GLY A 30 23.92 0.83 13.85
N GLU A 31 24.19 1.39 12.67
CA GLU A 31 25.53 1.92 12.34
C GLU A 31 25.66 3.45 12.43
N GLY A 32 24.59 4.21 12.68
CA GLY A 32 24.65 5.68 12.85
C GLY A 32 25.19 6.49 11.65
N ARG A 33 25.66 5.82 10.59
CA ARG A 33 26.40 6.40 9.47
C ARG A 33 25.52 7.10 8.43
N TRP A 34 24.21 6.84 8.44
CA TRP A 34 23.29 7.37 7.42
C TRP A 34 21.90 7.67 8.01
N PRO A 35 21.73 8.71 8.83
CA PRO A 35 20.46 9.01 9.51
C PRO A 35 19.27 9.23 8.56
N VAL A 36 19.52 9.57 7.29
CA VAL A 36 18.49 9.76 6.24
C VAL A 36 18.01 8.42 5.66
N MET A 37 18.85 7.38 5.64
CA MET A 37 18.52 6.08 5.04
C MET A 37 17.35 5.36 5.74
N PRO A 38 17.27 5.27 7.09
CA PRO A 38 16.12 4.68 7.75
C PRO A 38 14.84 5.50 7.60
N VAL A 39 14.95 6.82 7.46
CA VAL A 39 13.76 7.72 7.37
C VAL A 39 13.18 7.77 5.97
N VAL A 40 13.99 7.56 4.93
CA VAL A 40 13.55 7.62 3.52
C VAL A 40 13.53 6.23 2.89
N VAL A 41 14.65 5.50 2.91
CA VAL A 41 14.76 4.23 2.15
C VAL A 41 13.90 3.13 2.74
N ALA A 42 13.78 3.05 4.06
CA ALA A 42 12.92 2.03 4.68
C ALA A 42 11.43 2.21 4.33
N PRO A 43 10.79 3.39 4.58
CA PRO A 43 9.37 3.55 4.27
C PRO A 43 9.07 3.71 2.77
N VAL A 44 10.00 4.25 1.96
CA VAL A 44 9.75 4.51 0.53
C VAL A 44 10.08 3.30 -0.34
N VAL A 45 11.06 2.47 0.02
CA VAL A 45 11.54 1.38 -0.85
C VAL A 45 11.33 0.02 -0.21
N VAL A 46 11.86 -0.20 0.99
CA VAL A 46 11.89 -1.53 1.60
C VAL A 46 10.50 -2.01 1.98
N ALA A 47 9.73 -1.19 2.68
CA ALA A 47 8.38 -1.54 3.10
C ALA A 47 7.47 -1.85 1.90
N PRO A 48 7.38 -1.01 0.85
CA PRO A 48 6.63 -1.34 -0.36
C PRO A 48 7.05 -2.65 -1.02
N VAL A 49 8.36 -2.91 -1.14
CA VAL A 49 8.85 -4.18 -1.73
C VAL A 49 8.40 -5.37 -0.89
N ALA A 50 8.59 -5.32 0.43
CA ALA A 50 8.21 -6.41 1.32
C ALA A 50 6.70 -6.69 1.26
N GLU A 51 5.88 -5.63 1.25
CA GLU A 51 4.43 -5.74 1.18
C GLU A 51 3.94 -6.29 -0.16
N GLU A 52 4.45 -5.79 -1.28
CA GLU A 52 4.04 -6.28 -2.60
C GLU A 52 4.47 -7.75 -2.83
N LEU A 53 5.62 -8.15 -2.31
CA LEU A 53 6.05 -9.55 -2.32
C LEU A 53 5.16 -10.43 -1.43
N ALA A 54 4.79 -9.95 -0.24
CA ALA A 54 3.87 -10.66 0.66
C ALA A 54 2.47 -10.84 0.02
N LYS A 55 1.95 -9.80 -0.64
CA LYS A 55 0.70 -9.87 -1.43
C LYS A 55 0.79 -10.91 -2.54
N ARG A 56 1.94 -11.02 -3.23
CA ARG A 56 2.14 -12.05 -4.26
C ARG A 56 2.05 -13.47 -3.70
N LEU A 57 2.63 -13.71 -2.53
CA LEU A 57 2.54 -15.01 -1.84
C LEU A 57 1.09 -15.32 -1.44
N PHE A 58 0.38 -14.31 -0.94
CA PHE A 58 -1.03 -14.42 -0.57
C PHE A 58 -1.92 -14.75 -1.78
N LEU A 59 -1.69 -14.10 -2.92
CA LEU A 59 -2.38 -14.37 -4.18
C LEU A 59 -2.24 -15.85 -4.59
N GLY A 60 -1.03 -16.40 -4.48
CA GLY A 60 -0.75 -17.81 -4.76
C GLY A 60 -1.40 -18.78 -3.76
N ALA A 61 -1.44 -18.42 -2.47
CA ALA A 61 -1.94 -19.31 -1.41
C ALA A 61 -3.47 -19.40 -1.33
N LEU A 62 -4.19 -18.36 -1.76
CA LEU A 62 -5.65 -18.27 -1.60
C LEU A 62 -6.43 -18.08 -2.89
N SER A 63 -5.75 -18.05 -4.05
CA SER A 63 -6.38 -17.88 -5.36
C SER A 63 -7.26 -16.61 -5.42
N ALA A 64 -6.83 -15.53 -4.80
CA ALA A 64 -7.52 -14.24 -4.82
C ALA A 64 -6.95 -13.33 -5.92
N GLY A 65 -7.78 -12.46 -6.52
CA GLY A 65 -7.30 -11.41 -7.43
C GLY A 65 -6.43 -10.37 -6.71
N TRP A 66 -5.64 -9.61 -7.46
CA TRP A 66 -4.77 -8.58 -6.89
C TRP A 66 -5.57 -7.45 -6.23
N ALA A 67 -6.69 -7.02 -6.80
CA ALA A 67 -7.54 -5.97 -6.24
C ALA A 67 -8.13 -6.38 -4.88
N ALA A 68 -8.61 -7.62 -4.76
CA ALA A 68 -9.13 -8.15 -3.50
C ALA A 68 -8.00 -8.31 -2.46
N THR A 69 -6.83 -8.78 -2.89
CA THR A 69 -5.64 -8.90 -2.03
C THR A 69 -5.20 -7.53 -1.51
N GLY A 70 -5.12 -6.53 -2.39
CA GLY A 70 -4.80 -5.15 -2.04
C GLY A 70 -5.80 -4.58 -1.03
N LEU A 71 -7.10 -4.71 -1.28
CA LEU A 71 -8.13 -4.25 -0.35
C LEU A 71 -8.00 -4.91 1.04
N ALA A 72 -7.76 -6.22 1.10
CA ALA A 72 -7.59 -6.93 2.37
C ALA A 72 -6.38 -6.41 3.16
N PHE A 73 -5.25 -6.19 2.48
CA PHE A 73 -4.06 -5.58 3.10
C PHE A 73 -4.35 -4.17 3.63
N GLY A 74 -5.00 -3.33 2.82
CA GLY A 74 -5.34 -1.96 3.21
C GLY A 74 -6.30 -1.90 4.40
N VAL A 75 -7.25 -2.83 4.51
CA VAL A 75 -8.13 -2.94 5.69
C VAL A 75 -7.35 -3.33 6.93
N ILE A 76 -6.45 -4.30 6.84
CA ILE A 76 -5.64 -4.76 7.99
C ILE A 76 -4.73 -3.62 8.48
N GLU A 77 -3.97 -3.01 7.58
CA GLU A 77 -3.10 -1.90 7.92
C GLU A 77 -3.91 -0.70 8.42
N GLY A 78 -5.06 -0.41 7.78
CA GLY A 78 -5.95 0.67 8.19
C GLY A 78 -6.50 0.47 9.61
N VAL A 79 -6.87 -0.75 9.99
CA VAL A 79 -7.28 -1.07 11.37
C VAL A 79 -6.15 -0.80 12.37
N LEU A 80 -4.91 -1.19 12.03
CA LEU A 80 -3.76 -0.94 12.90
C LEU A 80 -3.48 0.55 13.08
N LYS A 81 -3.57 1.36 12.00
CA LYS A 81 -3.42 2.82 12.07
C LYS A 81 -4.55 3.49 12.85
N ALA A 82 -5.79 3.01 12.69
CA ALA A 82 -6.95 3.54 13.41
C ALA A 82 -6.91 3.21 14.91
N ALA A 83 -6.19 2.16 15.31
CA ALA A 83 -6.05 1.75 16.72
C ALA A 83 -5.32 2.78 17.59
N GLU A 84 -4.68 3.79 16.99
CA GLU A 84 -4.07 4.92 17.69
C GLU A 84 -5.11 5.94 18.21
N TRP A 85 -6.37 5.84 17.77
CA TRP A 85 -7.51 6.69 18.18
C TRP A 85 -7.27 8.21 18.05
N GLN A 86 -6.34 8.60 17.19
CA GLN A 86 -6.07 10.00 16.82
C GLN A 86 -6.64 10.30 15.43
N VAL A 87 -7.03 11.56 15.20
CA VAL A 87 -7.55 12.01 13.89
C VAL A 87 -6.54 11.73 12.76
N ALA A 88 -5.25 11.92 13.02
CA ALA A 88 -4.18 11.56 12.09
C ALA A 88 -4.18 10.06 11.74
N GLY A 89 -4.39 9.20 12.73
CA GLY A 89 -4.51 7.74 12.55
C GLY A 89 -5.73 7.35 11.70
N LEU A 90 -6.85 8.07 11.83
CA LEU A 90 -8.03 7.85 10.97
C LEU A 90 -7.78 8.25 9.51
N TRP A 91 -7.06 9.35 9.27
CA TRP A 91 -6.65 9.73 7.91
C TRP A 91 -5.68 8.74 7.30
N GLY A 92 -4.70 8.28 8.09
CA GLY A 92 -3.77 7.24 7.68
C GLY A 92 -4.47 5.90 7.38
N ALA A 93 -5.49 5.56 8.16
CA ALA A 93 -6.30 4.37 7.94
C ALA A 93 -7.08 4.43 6.62
N LEU A 94 -7.75 5.56 6.36
CA LEU A 94 -8.47 5.76 5.11
C LEU A 94 -7.52 5.75 3.90
N ALA A 95 -6.37 6.42 4.00
CA ALA A 95 -5.36 6.43 2.94
C ALA A 95 -4.86 5.01 2.62
N SER A 96 -4.56 4.22 3.64
CA SER A 96 -4.10 2.83 3.51
C SER A 96 -5.12 1.95 2.78
N VAL A 97 -6.40 2.00 3.15
CA VAL A 97 -7.45 1.23 2.47
C VAL A 97 -7.52 1.59 0.98
N LEU A 98 -7.58 2.89 0.69
CA LEU A 98 -7.73 3.40 -0.68
C LEU A 98 -6.51 3.08 -1.55
N GLN A 99 -5.30 3.34 -1.05
CA GLN A 99 -4.07 3.17 -1.81
C GLN A 99 -3.79 1.68 -2.08
N HIS A 100 -3.98 0.78 -1.11
CA HIS A 100 -3.69 -0.64 -1.30
C HIS A 100 -4.68 -1.29 -2.25
N TRP A 101 -5.95 -0.85 -2.20
CA TRP A 101 -6.92 -1.27 -3.20
C TRP A 101 -6.52 -0.80 -4.60
N ALA A 102 -6.07 0.46 -4.73
CA ALA A 102 -5.58 1.00 -6.00
C ALA A 102 -4.38 0.19 -6.53
N TYR A 103 -3.37 -0.11 -5.70
CA TYR A 103 -2.21 -0.91 -6.12
C TYR A 103 -2.61 -2.31 -6.59
N GLY A 104 -3.55 -2.95 -5.88
CA GLY A 104 -4.09 -4.25 -6.30
C GLY A 104 -4.72 -4.18 -7.70
N ARG A 105 -5.52 -3.14 -7.97
CA ARG A 105 -6.12 -2.92 -9.29
C ARG A 105 -5.07 -2.62 -10.38
N TRP A 106 -4.04 -1.85 -10.05
CA TRP A 106 -2.93 -1.56 -10.96
C TRP A 106 -2.05 -2.79 -11.22
N ALA A 107 -1.85 -3.67 -10.23
CA ALA A 107 -1.15 -4.93 -10.41
C ALA A 107 -1.91 -5.88 -11.34
N GLU A 108 -3.24 -5.88 -11.28
CA GLU A 108 -4.12 -6.60 -12.20
C GLU A 108 -3.98 -6.14 -13.67
N ARG A 109 -3.78 -4.83 -13.90
CA ARG A 109 -3.75 -4.23 -15.26
C ARG A 109 -2.36 -4.06 -15.85
N GLY A 110 -1.36 -3.71 -15.04
CA GLY A 110 -0.01 -3.36 -15.48
C GLY A 110 1.09 -4.21 -14.83
N GLY A 111 0.69 -5.23 -14.07
CA GLY A 111 1.60 -6.13 -13.37
C GLY A 111 2.24 -5.51 -12.12
N LEU A 112 2.96 -6.36 -11.39
CA LEU A 112 3.57 -6.03 -10.09
C LEU A 112 4.53 -4.84 -10.14
N ARG A 113 5.23 -4.64 -11.27
CA ARG A 113 6.22 -3.56 -11.41
C ARG A 113 5.56 -2.19 -11.35
N LEU A 114 4.41 -2.02 -12.00
CA LEU A 114 3.66 -0.77 -11.98
C LEU A 114 3.09 -0.50 -10.59
N ALA A 115 2.49 -1.51 -9.96
CA ALA A 115 1.97 -1.38 -8.60
C ALA A 115 3.07 -0.98 -7.60
N LEU A 116 4.24 -1.62 -7.69
CA LEU A 116 5.38 -1.27 -6.84
C LEU A 116 5.88 0.16 -7.08
N ALA A 117 6.00 0.59 -8.34
CA ALA A 117 6.42 1.95 -8.66
C ALA A 117 5.44 2.99 -8.12
N LEU A 118 4.13 2.75 -8.26
CA LEU A 118 3.08 3.62 -7.72
C LEU A 118 3.11 3.65 -6.19
N HIS A 119 3.37 2.51 -5.55
CA HIS A 119 3.48 2.40 -4.10
C HIS A 119 4.68 3.20 -3.56
N MET A 120 5.88 3.00 -4.12
CA MET A 120 7.05 3.79 -3.76
C MET A 120 6.81 5.29 -3.99
N GLY A 121 6.22 5.65 -5.15
CA GLY A 121 5.93 7.04 -5.50
C GLY A 121 4.94 7.70 -4.54
N PHE A 122 3.90 6.98 -4.12
CA PHE A 122 2.95 7.48 -3.13
C PHE A 122 3.60 7.70 -1.75
N ASN A 123 4.41 6.75 -1.28
CA ASN A 123 5.09 6.91 0.02
C ASN A 123 6.07 8.09 -0.02
N ALA A 124 6.79 8.28 -1.13
CA ALA A 124 7.64 9.45 -1.31
C ALA A 124 6.84 10.76 -1.33
N LEU A 125 5.66 10.77 -1.97
CA LEU A 125 4.76 11.92 -1.99
C LEU A 125 4.26 12.26 -0.58
N VAL A 126 3.75 11.28 0.17
CA VAL A 126 3.28 11.50 1.55
C VAL A 126 4.40 12.03 2.43
N LEU A 127 5.59 11.44 2.36
CA LEU A 127 6.75 11.92 3.11
C LEU A 127 7.13 13.37 2.74
N ALA A 128 7.09 13.71 1.45
CA ALA A 128 7.36 15.07 1.00
C ALA A 128 6.29 16.07 1.50
N MET A 129 5.04 15.65 1.56
CA MET A 129 3.92 16.48 2.05
C MET A 129 4.00 16.70 3.56
N GLU A 130 4.30 15.66 4.32
CA GLU A 130 4.55 15.76 5.76
C GLU A 130 5.75 16.66 6.06
N HIS A 131 6.81 16.57 5.24
CA HIS A 131 7.97 17.46 5.37
C HIS A 131 7.64 18.92 5.05
N ALA A 132 6.86 19.17 3.98
CA ALA A 132 6.58 20.53 3.51
C ALA A 132 5.49 21.24 4.32
N ALA A 133 4.45 20.53 4.75
CA ALA A 133 3.24 21.09 5.34
C ALA A 133 2.98 20.63 6.78
N GLY A 134 3.85 19.76 7.33
CA GLY A 134 3.73 19.24 8.69
C GLY A 134 2.62 18.21 8.85
N ALA A 135 2.43 17.75 10.09
CA ALA A 135 1.46 16.69 10.43
C ALA A 135 -0.01 17.06 10.16
N GLU A 136 -0.33 18.36 10.12
CA GLU A 136 -1.70 18.85 9.85
C GLU A 136 -2.15 18.57 8.41
N ALA A 137 -1.21 18.27 7.50
CA ALA A 137 -1.48 17.93 6.11
C ALA A 137 -1.92 16.47 5.89
N GLY A 138 -2.06 15.66 6.96
CA GLY A 138 -2.39 14.24 6.87
C GLY A 138 -3.70 13.92 6.14
N TRP A 139 -4.65 14.86 6.04
CA TRP A 139 -5.88 14.71 5.26
C TRP A 139 -5.65 14.67 3.74
N LEU A 140 -4.49 15.10 3.25
CA LEU A 140 -4.18 15.06 1.83
C LEU A 140 -3.80 13.66 1.34
N ALA A 141 -3.24 12.81 2.20
CA ALA A 141 -2.90 11.42 1.87
C ALA A 141 -4.12 10.61 1.37
N PRO A 142 -5.28 10.60 2.06
CA PRO A 142 -6.45 9.90 1.56
C PRO A 142 -7.01 10.52 0.26
N LEU A 143 -6.83 11.81 0.01
CA LEU A 143 -7.24 12.42 -1.28
C LEU A 143 -6.36 11.96 -2.44
N ALA A 144 -5.04 11.94 -2.24
CA ALA A 144 -4.10 11.39 -3.22
C ALA A 144 -4.41 9.89 -3.48
N ALA A 145 -4.70 9.13 -2.42
CA ALA A 145 -5.07 7.72 -2.53
C ALA A 145 -6.40 7.52 -3.27
N ALA A 146 -7.40 8.37 -3.01
CA ALA A 146 -8.67 8.37 -3.73
C ALA A 146 -8.49 8.68 -5.22
N ALA A 147 -7.65 9.66 -5.56
CA ALA A 147 -7.33 9.98 -6.95
C ALA A 147 -6.63 8.81 -7.67
N LEU A 148 -5.67 8.17 -7.00
CA LEU A 148 -4.98 6.98 -7.52
C LEU A 148 -5.95 5.81 -7.73
N LEU A 149 -6.86 5.58 -6.78
CA LEU A 149 -7.89 4.57 -6.87
C LEU A 149 -8.86 4.87 -8.01
N ALA A 150 -9.36 6.11 -8.12
CA ALA A 150 -10.25 6.53 -9.19
C ALA A 150 -9.61 6.30 -10.58
N ALA A 151 -8.31 6.63 -10.73
CA ALA A 151 -7.57 6.40 -11.96
C ALA A 151 -7.38 4.91 -12.31
N SER A 152 -7.52 4.00 -11.35
CA SER A 152 -7.41 2.56 -11.57
C SER A 152 -8.66 1.94 -12.20
N PHE A 153 -9.79 2.65 -12.21
CA PHE A 153 -11.02 2.18 -12.86
C PHE A 153 -11.00 2.47 -14.37
N PRO A 154 -11.68 1.64 -15.18
CA PRO A 154 -11.94 1.95 -16.58
C PRO A 154 -12.62 3.31 -16.72
N ARG A 155 -12.28 4.04 -17.78
CA ARG A 155 -12.95 5.31 -18.08
C ARG A 155 -14.18 4.99 -18.93
N PHE A 156 -15.31 5.57 -18.57
CA PHE A 156 -16.50 5.53 -19.43
C PHE A 156 -16.43 6.70 -20.41
N HIS A 157 -16.48 6.41 -21.70
CA HIS A 157 -16.57 7.43 -22.73
C HIS A 157 -17.72 7.07 -23.68
N ASN A 158 -18.74 7.93 -23.74
CA ASN A 158 -19.90 7.77 -24.62
C ASN A 158 -20.63 6.42 -24.54
N GLY A 159 -20.70 5.81 -23.35
CA GLY A 159 -21.38 4.52 -23.15
C GLY A 159 -20.50 3.29 -23.36
N ASP A 160 -19.28 3.48 -23.87
CA ASP A 160 -18.28 2.40 -24.00
C ASP A 160 -17.32 2.40 -22.82
N ILE A 161 -16.93 1.19 -22.39
CA ILE A 161 -15.90 0.97 -21.38
C ILE A 161 -14.55 1.00 -22.09
N ASP A 162 -13.76 2.05 -21.86
CA ASP A 162 -12.35 2.04 -22.19
C ASP A 162 -11.59 1.27 -21.10
N GLU A 163 -11.40 -0.03 -21.35
CA GLU A 163 -10.63 -0.91 -20.46
C GLU A 163 -9.13 -0.57 -20.44
N GLY A 164 -8.68 0.38 -21.28
CA GLY A 164 -7.27 0.66 -21.53
C GLY A 164 -6.62 -0.47 -22.34
N PRO A 165 -5.33 -0.31 -22.70
CA PRO A 165 -4.62 -1.37 -23.43
C PRO A 165 -4.56 -2.65 -22.57
N PRO A 166 -4.67 -3.84 -23.19
CA PRO A 166 -4.53 -5.10 -22.47
C PRO A 166 -3.16 -5.18 -21.80
N ALA A 167 -3.12 -5.79 -20.62
CA ALA A 167 -1.86 -6.08 -19.94
C ALA A 167 -0.93 -6.87 -20.89
N PRO A 168 0.37 -6.51 -20.97
CA PRO A 168 1.33 -7.22 -21.82
C PRO A 168 1.58 -8.67 -21.39
#